data_AF-A0A8J4D1R0-F1
#
_entry.id   AF-A0A8J4D1R0-F1
#
_cell.length_a   1.000
_cell.length_b   1.000
_cell.length_c   1.000
_cell.angle_alpha   90.00
_cell.angle_beta   90.00
_cell.angle_gamma   90.00
#
_symmetry.space_group_name_H-M   'P 1'
#
loop_
_entity.id
_entity.type
_entity.pdbx_description
1 polymer ?
#
loop_
_entity_poly.entity_id
_entity_poly.type
_entity_poly.pdbx_seq_one_letter_code
_entity_poly.pdbx_strand_id
1 'polypeptide(L)'
;LDSCVGAIGFYLFGYAFAYGLKPNTDGNGFIGNWNFALSYTTKVSHDGEGFATFGWQNFFFQWSFCAAATTILSGAVAERCNFVAYLMYSFFLSSFVYPIVVHWVWSSQGWLSPFNTDHNGDASILKVGAIDFAGSGVVHM
;
A
#
# COMPACT_ATOMS: atom_id res chain seq x y z
N LEU A 1 -8.45 -17.00 5.28
CA LEU A 1 -9.37 -16.43 4.28
C LEU A 1 -9.03 -14.99 3.98
N ASP A 2 -8.80 -14.17 5.01
CA ASP A 2 -8.36 -12.76 4.84
C ASP A 2 -7.13 -12.61 3.99
N SER A 3 -6.12 -13.48 4.16
CA SER A 3 -4.92 -13.43 3.33
C SER A 3 -5.22 -13.67 1.85
N CYS A 4 -6.18 -14.55 1.52
CA CYS A 4 -6.56 -14.85 0.13
C CYS A 4 -7.36 -13.69 -0.48
N VAL A 5 -8.39 -13.21 0.23
CA VAL A 5 -9.21 -12.07 -0.21
C VAL A 5 -8.34 -10.82 -0.29
N GLY A 6 -7.48 -10.63 0.70
CA GLY A 6 -6.52 -9.54 0.78
C GLY A 6 -5.44 -9.61 -0.29
N ALA A 7 -4.99 -10.80 -0.69
CA ALA A 7 -4.10 -10.95 -1.85
C ALA A 7 -4.77 -10.44 -3.13
N ILE A 8 -6.03 -10.81 -3.37
CA ILE A 8 -6.77 -10.38 -4.55
C ILE A 8 -7.03 -8.86 -4.51
N GLY A 9 -7.52 -8.35 -3.38
CA GLY A 9 -7.81 -6.93 -3.21
C GLY A 9 -6.56 -6.04 -3.29
N PHE A 10 -5.51 -6.42 -2.59
CA PHE A 10 -4.23 -5.72 -2.61
C PHE A 10 -3.54 -5.80 -3.98
N TYR A 11 -3.65 -6.93 -4.68
CA TYR A 11 -3.15 -7.04 -6.06
C TYR A 11 -3.87 -6.10 -7.03
N LEU A 12 -5.20 -6.16 -7.06
CA LEU A 12 -5.99 -5.41 -8.03
C LEU A 12 -5.90 -3.90 -7.79
N PHE A 13 -6.04 -3.48 -6.52
CA PHE A 13 -6.21 -2.08 -6.16
C PHE A 13 -5.19 -1.61 -5.12
N GLY A 14 -4.95 -2.40 -4.07
CA GLY A 14 -4.21 -1.89 -2.91
C GLY A 14 -2.77 -1.48 -3.21
N TYR A 15 -2.02 -2.24 -4.01
CA TYR A 15 -0.67 -1.87 -4.38
C TYR A 15 -0.61 -0.57 -5.19
N ALA A 16 -1.62 -0.35 -6.06
CA ALA A 16 -1.73 0.89 -6.84
C ALA A 16 -2.03 2.10 -5.95
N PHE A 17 -2.91 1.96 -4.96
CA PHE A 17 -3.18 3.06 -4.03
C PHE A 17 -2.02 3.32 -3.08
N ALA A 18 -1.30 2.29 -2.64
CA ALA A 18 -0.15 2.41 -1.74
C ALA A 18 1.07 3.02 -2.46
N TYR A 19 1.48 2.45 -3.59
CA TYR A 19 2.77 2.72 -4.24
C TYR A 19 2.66 3.04 -5.74
N GLY A 20 1.44 3.12 -6.27
CA GLY A 20 1.18 3.39 -7.68
C GLY A 20 1.41 4.85 -8.06
N LEU A 21 2.68 5.20 -8.20
CA LEU A 21 3.12 6.51 -8.67
C LEU A 21 3.46 6.45 -10.17
N LYS A 22 2.98 7.44 -10.93
CA LYS A 22 3.29 7.56 -12.35
C LYS A 22 4.68 8.21 -12.52
N PRO A 23 5.61 7.60 -13.27
CA PRO A 23 6.91 8.21 -13.54
C PRO A 23 6.75 9.59 -14.19
N ASN A 24 7.60 10.55 -13.82
CA ASN A 24 7.65 11.91 -14.38
C ASN A 24 6.33 12.69 -14.27
N THR A 25 5.53 12.41 -13.23
CA THR A 25 4.32 13.17 -12.91
C THR A 25 4.30 13.45 -11.42
N ASP A 26 3.92 14.69 -11.05
CA ASP A 26 3.62 15.03 -9.66
C ASP A 26 2.39 14.21 -9.24
N GLY A 27 2.61 13.21 -8.38
CA GLY A 27 1.50 12.42 -7.83
C GLY A 27 0.87 13.12 -6.64
N ASN A 28 -0.31 12.65 -6.26
CA ASN A 28 -1.05 13.16 -5.11
C ASN A 28 -0.51 12.51 -3.83
N GLY A 29 -0.13 13.30 -2.83
CA GLY A 29 0.37 12.75 -1.56
C GLY A 29 -0.65 12.07 -0.67
N PHE A 30 -1.93 12.08 -1.06
CA PHE A 30 -3.00 11.37 -0.36
C PHE A 30 -3.21 9.93 -0.85
N ILE A 31 -3.07 9.66 -2.15
CA ILE A 31 -3.37 8.34 -2.71
C ILE A 31 -2.67 8.14 -4.06
N GLY A 32 -2.11 6.95 -4.27
CA GLY A 32 -1.61 6.52 -5.58
C GLY A 32 -2.73 6.35 -6.60
N ASN A 33 -2.43 6.42 -7.89
CA ASN A 33 -3.44 6.37 -8.96
C ASN A 33 -2.94 5.63 -10.21
N TRP A 34 -1.86 4.87 -10.10
CA TRP A 34 -1.19 4.20 -11.20
C TRP A 34 -0.86 2.74 -10.87
N ASN A 35 -0.49 1.93 -11.87
CA ASN A 35 -0.05 0.54 -11.70
C ASN A 35 -1.08 -0.42 -11.06
N PHE A 36 -2.36 -0.25 -11.38
CA PHE A 36 -3.42 -1.22 -11.02
C PHE A 36 -3.10 -2.61 -11.55
N ALA A 37 -3.39 -3.63 -10.73
CA ALA A 37 -3.06 -5.02 -11.02
C ALA A 37 -1.60 -5.26 -11.43
N LEU A 38 -0.65 -4.45 -10.93
CA LEU A 38 0.78 -4.51 -11.29
C LEU A 38 1.03 -4.46 -12.82
N SER A 39 0.11 -3.85 -13.57
CA SER A 39 0.09 -3.87 -15.04
C SER A 39 1.32 -3.25 -15.70
N TYR A 40 2.01 -2.33 -15.01
CA TYR A 40 3.23 -1.70 -15.49
C TYR A 40 4.48 -2.45 -15.03
N THR A 41 4.44 -3.05 -13.83
CA THR A 41 5.54 -3.85 -13.28
C THR A 41 5.93 -5.02 -14.19
N THR A 42 4.97 -5.63 -14.89
CA THR A 42 5.22 -6.73 -15.84
C THR A 42 5.72 -6.26 -17.22
N LYS A 43 5.66 -4.96 -17.53
CA LYS A 43 6.16 -4.42 -18.82
C LYS A 43 7.67 -4.16 -18.77
N VAL A 44 8.15 -3.58 -17.68
CA VAL A 44 9.58 -3.29 -17.46
C VAL A 44 10.41 -4.59 -17.37
N SER A 45 9.79 -5.74 -17.07
CA SER A 45 10.49 -7.04 -17.06
C SER A 45 10.89 -7.57 -18.42
N HIS A 46 10.33 -7.07 -19.52
CA HIS A 46 10.60 -7.58 -20.86
C HIS A 46 11.67 -6.78 -21.64
N ASP A 47 11.97 -5.55 -21.23
CA ASP A 47 12.78 -4.62 -22.04
C ASP A 47 14.29 -4.62 -21.69
N GLY A 48 14.78 -5.59 -20.92
CA GLY A 48 16.22 -5.87 -20.78
C GLY A 48 17.05 -4.84 -19.98
N GLU A 49 16.49 -3.70 -19.59
CA GLU A 49 17.15 -2.71 -18.74
C GLU A 49 16.82 -2.97 -17.26
N GLY A 50 17.67 -3.75 -16.58
CA GLY A 50 17.79 -3.80 -15.11
C GLY A 50 16.61 -4.44 -14.36
N PHE A 51 16.82 -5.64 -13.82
CA PHE A 51 16.01 -6.35 -12.80
C PHE A 51 14.60 -5.76 -12.50
N ALA A 52 13.59 -6.13 -13.29
CA ALA A 52 12.19 -6.00 -12.89
C ALA A 52 11.78 -6.95 -11.74
N THR A 53 12.74 -7.71 -11.21
CA THR A 53 12.71 -8.55 -10.00
C THR A 53 12.61 -7.75 -8.70
N PHE A 54 12.25 -6.48 -8.73
CA PHE A 54 11.92 -5.73 -7.51
C PHE A 54 10.41 -5.53 -7.35
N GLY A 55 9.60 -5.63 -8.41
CA GLY A 55 8.18 -5.30 -8.30
C GLY A 55 7.33 -6.36 -7.59
N TRP A 56 7.49 -7.63 -7.96
CA TRP A 56 6.74 -8.74 -7.33
C TRP A 56 7.20 -9.05 -5.91
N GLN A 57 8.49 -8.84 -5.63
CA GLN A 57 9.12 -8.99 -4.33
C GLN A 57 8.61 -7.93 -3.37
N ASN A 58 8.60 -6.66 -3.79
CA ASN A 58 8.00 -5.58 -3.01
C ASN A 58 6.50 -5.79 -2.84
N PHE A 59 5.78 -6.22 -3.88
CA PHE A 59 4.37 -6.58 -3.74
C PHE A 59 4.16 -7.64 -2.65
N PHE A 60 4.91 -8.75 -2.70
CA PHE A 60 4.76 -9.84 -1.73
C PHE A 60 5.13 -9.38 -0.31
N PHE A 61 6.20 -8.60 -0.17
CA PHE A 61 6.59 -8.00 1.10
C PHE A 61 5.47 -7.11 1.66
N GLN A 62 4.95 -6.18 0.86
CA GLN A 62 3.89 -5.26 1.29
C GLN A 62 2.55 -5.96 1.53
N TRP A 63 2.26 -7.00 0.75
CA TRP A 63 1.10 -7.85 0.95
C TRP A 63 1.17 -8.56 2.31
N SER A 64 2.35 -8.96 2.78
CA SER A 64 2.47 -9.61 4.10
C SER A 64 2.02 -8.70 5.25
N PHE A 65 2.33 -7.40 5.20
CA PHE A 65 1.83 -6.42 6.17
C PHE A 65 0.34 -6.15 6.00
N CYS A 66 -0.15 -6.05 4.76
CA CYS A 66 -1.59 -5.95 4.47
C CYS A 66 -2.37 -7.14 5.05
N ALA A 67 -1.84 -8.35 4.87
CA ALA A 67 -2.43 -9.57 5.41
C ALA A 67 -2.43 -9.54 6.94
N ALA A 68 -1.33 -9.12 7.58
CA ALA A 68 -1.26 -8.97 9.03
C ALA A 68 -2.32 -7.97 9.54
N ALA A 69 -2.39 -6.76 8.98
CA ALA A 69 -3.37 -5.73 9.33
C ALA A 69 -4.81 -6.24 9.20
N THR A 70 -5.11 -6.93 8.10
CA THR A 70 -6.46 -7.49 7.86
C THR A 70 -6.81 -8.58 8.87
N THR A 71 -5.86 -9.45 9.22
CA THR A 71 -6.09 -10.54 10.19
C THR A 71 -6.21 -10.05 11.64
N ILE A 72 -5.59 -8.93 12.00
CA ILE A 72 -5.75 -8.33 13.33
C ILE A 72 -7.20 -7.93 13.55
N LEU A 73 -7.82 -7.20 12.60
CA LEU A 73 -9.24 -6.86 12.77
C LEU A 73 -10.11 -8.10 12.69
N SER A 74 -9.82 -9.00 11.77
CA SER A 74 -10.63 -10.20 11.58
C SER A 74 -10.69 -11.05 12.86
N GLY A 75 -9.58 -11.17 13.59
CA GLY A 75 -9.53 -11.80 14.92
C GLY A 75 -10.36 -11.05 15.97
N ALA A 76 -10.42 -9.72 15.92
CA ALA A 76 -11.22 -8.92 16.85
C ALA A 76 -12.75 -9.06 16.61
N VAL A 77 -13.18 -9.40 15.39
CA VAL A 77 -14.61 -9.50 15.02
C VAL A 77 -15.09 -10.93 14.74
N ALA A 78 -14.21 -11.94 14.83
CA ALA A 78 -14.44 -13.31 14.36
C ALA A 78 -15.70 -13.98 14.92
N GLU A 79 -16.09 -13.67 16.16
CA GLU A 79 -17.22 -14.34 16.85
C GLU A 79 -18.57 -13.63 16.68
N ARG A 80 -18.58 -12.41 16.12
CA ARG A 80 -19.77 -11.52 16.15
C ARG A 80 -20.20 -11.05 14.76
N CYS A 81 -19.53 -11.50 13.69
CA CYS A 81 -19.76 -11.02 12.33
C CYS A 81 -20.27 -12.13 11.41
N ASN A 82 -21.18 -11.77 10.50
CA ASN A 82 -21.62 -12.66 9.42
C ASN A 82 -20.44 -12.92 8.47
N PHE A 83 -20.29 -14.17 8.01
CA PHE A 83 -19.24 -14.59 7.09
C PHE A 83 -19.15 -13.74 5.81
N VAL A 84 -20.27 -13.34 5.20
CA VAL A 84 -20.24 -12.49 4.00
C VAL A 84 -19.73 -11.08 4.34
N ALA A 85 -20.16 -10.53 5.48
CA ALA A 85 -19.69 -9.23 5.94
C ALA A 85 -18.18 -9.27 6.25
N TYR A 86 -17.69 -10.38 6.79
CA TYR A 86 -16.27 -10.63 7.02
C TYR A 86 -15.45 -10.59 5.72
N LEU A 87 -15.89 -11.30 4.67
CA LEU A 87 -15.17 -11.29 3.38
C LEU A 87 -15.16 -9.90 2.73
N MET A 88 -16.30 -9.20 2.77
CA MET A 88 -16.41 -7.84 2.23
C MET A 88 -15.51 -6.88 2.98
N TYR A 89 -15.53 -6.92 4.31
CA TYR A 89 -14.64 -6.11 5.14
C TYR A 89 -13.17 -6.35 4.79
N SER A 90 -12.74 -7.61 4.73
CA SER A 90 -11.35 -7.95 4.41
C SER A 90 -10.93 -7.46 3.02
N PHE A 91 -11.84 -7.51 2.04
CA PHE A 91 -11.60 -6.94 0.71
C PHE A 91 -11.46 -5.42 0.75
N PHE A 92 -12.38 -4.71 1.41
CA PHE A 92 -12.34 -3.25 1.48
C PHE A 92 -11.13 -2.73 2.25
N LEU A 93 -10.77 -3.38 3.35
CA LEU A 93 -9.62 -2.98 4.15
C LEU A 93 -8.33 -3.13 3.34
N SER A 94 -8.12 -4.30 2.72
CA SER A 94 -6.93 -4.60 1.93
C SER A 94 -6.84 -3.82 0.61
N SER A 95 -7.98 -3.46 0.02
CA SER A 95 -8.04 -2.77 -1.27
C SER A 95 -8.01 -1.25 -1.15
N PHE A 96 -8.50 -0.66 -0.05
CA PHE A 96 -8.68 0.79 0.07
C PHE A 96 -8.09 1.36 1.36
N VAL A 97 -8.58 0.94 2.53
CA VAL A 97 -8.27 1.61 3.80
C VAL A 97 -6.78 1.49 4.14
N TYR A 98 -6.28 0.27 4.27
CA TYR A 98 -4.87 0.00 4.57
C TYR A 98 -3.92 0.63 3.54
N PRO A 99 -4.08 0.41 2.21
CA PRO A 99 -3.14 0.94 1.24
C PRO A 99 -3.12 2.48 1.16
N ILE A 100 -4.22 3.16 1.46
CA ILE A 100 -4.23 4.62 1.55
C ILE A 100 -3.40 5.11 2.74
N VAL A 101 -3.51 4.46 3.91
CA VAL A 101 -2.68 4.80 5.07
C VAL A 101 -1.19 4.52 4.80
N VAL A 102 -0.90 3.38 4.15
CA VAL A 102 0.46 3.07 3.66
C VAL A 102 0.98 4.19 2.75
N HIS A 103 0.14 4.71 1.85
CA HIS A 103 0.54 5.79 0.97
C HIS A 103 0.98 7.03 1.77
N TRP A 104 0.25 7.38 2.83
CA TRP A 104 0.57 8.59 3.60
C TRP A 104 1.93 8.52 4.26
N VAL A 105 2.31 7.36 4.79
CA VAL A 105 3.49 7.20 5.67
C VAL A 105 4.70 6.63 4.92
N TRP A 106 4.48 5.62 4.06
CA TRP A 106 5.55 4.84 3.44
C TRP A 106 5.75 5.12 1.95
N SER A 107 4.82 5.82 1.28
CA SER A 107 5.10 6.30 -0.08
C SER A 107 6.11 7.44 -0.05
N SER A 108 6.95 7.55 -1.07
CA SER A 108 7.85 8.69 -1.22
C SER A 108 7.10 10.02 -1.41
N GLN A 109 5.87 9.97 -1.90
CA GLN A 109 5.03 11.16 -2.12
C GLN A 109 3.97 11.34 -1.02
N GLY A 110 3.92 10.44 -0.03
CA GLY A 110 2.94 10.51 1.06
C GLY A 110 3.03 11.82 1.83
N TRP A 111 1.91 12.45 2.14
CA TRP A 111 1.90 13.74 2.84
C TRP A 111 2.48 13.67 4.27
N LEU A 112 2.50 12.49 4.89
CA LEU A 112 3.08 12.26 6.22
C LEU A 112 4.45 11.57 6.13
N SER A 113 4.93 11.29 4.92
CA SER A 113 6.16 10.54 4.69
C SER A 113 7.38 11.41 5.02
N PRO A 114 8.35 10.89 5.79
CA PRO A 114 9.61 11.60 6.05
C PRO A 114 10.48 11.72 4.79
N PHE A 115 10.14 10.97 3.73
CA PHE A 115 10.83 10.99 2.44
C PHE A 115 10.19 11.94 1.42
N ASN A 116 9.05 12.55 1.76
CA ASN A 116 8.40 13.52 0.89
C ASN A 116 9.10 14.88 1.00
N THR A 117 9.95 15.16 0.03
CA THR A 117 10.63 16.44 -0.16
C THR A 117 9.95 17.23 -1.27
N ASP A 118 9.76 18.53 -1.06
CA ASP A 118 9.35 19.46 -2.11
C ASP A 118 10.41 19.49 -3.25
N HIS A 119 10.07 20.03 -4.41
CA HIS A 119 10.93 20.18 -5.59
C HIS A 119 12.28 20.88 -5.32
N ASN A 120 12.40 21.60 -4.19
CA ASN A 120 13.60 22.27 -3.73
C ASN A 120 14.43 21.47 -2.70
N GLY A 121 14.02 20.24 -2.34
CA GLY A 121 14.69 19.40 -1.34
C GLY A 121 14.31 19.70 0.12
N ASP A 122 13.37 20.64 0.35
CA ASP A 122 12.84 20.93 1.68
C ASP A 122 11.77 19.91 2.08
N ALA A 123 11.81 19.43 3.33
CA ALA A 123 10.86 18.43 3.83
C ALA A 123 9.40 18.98 3.81
N SER A 124 8.48 18.17 3.28
CA SER A 124 7.10 18.59 3.01
C SER A 124 6.29 18.88 4.28
N ILE A 125 5.36 19.83 4.11
CA ILE A 125 4.33 20.42 4.98
C ILE A 125 4.73 20.92 6.38
N LEU A 126 5.73 20.37 7.07
CA LEU A 126 6.13 20.82 8.42
C LEU A 126 7.62 20.61 8.76
N LYS A 127 8.46 20.15 7.81
CA LYS A 127 9.81 19.63 8.10
C LYS A 127 9.84 18.47 9.11
N VAL A 128 8.70 17.79 9.29
CA VAL A 128 8.51 16.64 10.19
C VAL A 128 7.68 15.61 9.43
N GLY A 129 8.13 14.36 9.41
CA GLY A 129 7.39 13.21 8.86
C GLY A 129 7.21 12.12 9.91
N ALA A 130 6.20 11.27 9.75
CA ALA A 130 6.00 10.13 10.64
C ALA A 130 7.07 9.08 10.41
N ILE A 131 7.83 8.78 11.47
CA ILE A 131 8.82 7.70 11.44
C ILE A 131 8.14 6.44 11.93
N ASP A 132 7.73 5.60 10.99
CA ASP A 132 7.22 4.25 11.28
C ASP A 132 7.99 3.24 10.44
N PHE A 133 8.94 2.53 11.05
CA PHE A 133 9.83 1.63 10.32
C PHE A 133 9.15 0.33 9.88
N ALA A 134 8.27 -0.21 10.72
CA ALA A 134 7.74 -1.57 10.57
C ALA A 134 6.23 -1.72 10.86
N GLY A 135 5.50 -0.61 10.97
CA GLY A 135 4.03 -0.63 10.98
C GLY A 135 3.42 -0.45 12.35
N SER A 136 4.17 0.09 13.31
CA SER A 136 3.65 0.43 14.63
C SER A 136 2.43 1.35 14.57
N GLY A 137 2.37 2.25 13.58
CA GLY A 137 1.19 3.02 13.24
C GLY A 137 0.42 2.38 12.08
N VAL A 138 1.08 2.17 10.94
CA VAL A 138 0.41 1.79 9.68
C VAL A 138 -0.34 0.46 9.74
N VAL A 139 0.08 -0.47 10.61
CA VAL A 139 -0.50 -1.82 10.73
C VAL A 139 -1.33 -1.96 12.01
N HIS A 140 -0.91 -1.31 13.10
CA HIS A 140 -1.43 -1.60 14.44
C HIS A 140 -2.37 -0.54 15.03
N MET A 141 -2.41 0.68 14.49
CA MET A 141 -3.22 1.78 15.01
C MET A 141 -4.54 1.97 14.26
#